data_AF-H0SRR3-F1
#
_entry.id   AF-H0SRR3-F1
#
_cell.length_a   1.000
_cell.length_b   1.000
_cell.length_c   1.000
_cell.angle_alpha   90.00
_cell.angle_beta   90.00
_cell.angle_gamma   90.00
#
_symmetry.space_group_name_H-M   'P 1'
#
loop_
_entity.id
_entity.type
_entity.pdbx_description
1 polymer ?
#
loop_
_entity_poly.entity_id
_entity_poly.type
_entity_poly.pdbx_seq_one_letter_code
_entity_poly.pdbx_strand_id
1 'polypeptide(L)'
;MLRFDVRDQTSFAAAHIAGAQHLTQRNLSELITGTTRRTPILIYCYHGNASQDYARTFSDFGFTEVYSLDGGYEAWRQRFPARSGAADVSPTLAAWLVAQGFAADAVDATIANRTTPLMKAAHLGNVAIIRELLAAGADITARNADGNNALWLACVGRHLEAIDALVEAGIDLDNSNDNGATALMYASSSGKAEVVAHLLAKGADISAETLDGFSALDMAASLECLTLLRQAAKAKTPSAPEIRP
;
A
#
# COMPACT_ATOMS: atom_id res chain seq x y z
N MET A 1 -8.69 -0.42 -14.61
CA MET A 1 -7.94 0.78 -15.05
C MET A 1 -7.84 0.75 -16.57
N LEU A 2 -8.35 1.78 -17.25
CA LEU A 2 -8.22 1.92 -18.71
C LEU A 2 -6.88 2.56 -19.05
N ARG A 3 -6.30 2.12 -20.17
CA ARG A 3 -5.00 2.59 -20.66
C ARG A 3 -5.23 3.25 -22.00
N PHE A 4 -4.92 4.54 -22.08
CA PHE A 4 -4.96 5.32 -23.29
C PHE A 4 -3.55 5.66 -23.74
N ASP A 5 -3.26 5.39 -25.00
CA ASP A 5 -1.99 5.69 -25.62
C ASP A 5 -2.19 6.82 -26.64
N VAL A 6 -1.54 7.96 -26.41
CA VAL A 6 -1.69 9.15 -27.25
C VAL A 6 -0.57 9.31 -28.28
N ARG A 7 0.30 8.31 -28.42
CA ARG A 7 1.40 8.34 -29.41
C ARG A 7 0.86 8.14 -30.83
N ASP A 8 1.69 8.35 -31.83
CA ASP A 8 1.29 8.12 -33.22
C ASP A 8 0.95 6.64 -33.50
N GLN A 9 0.20 6.39 -34.59
CA GLN A 9 -0.30 5.07 -34.95
C GLN A 9 0.82 4.02 -35.09
N THR A 10 1.96 4.41 -35.63
CA THR A 10 3.10 3.51 -35.86
C THR A 10 3.70 3.08 -34.53
N SER A 11 3.86 4.03 -33.62
CA SER A 11 4.38 3.77 -32.27
C SER A 11 3.40 3.01 -31.37
N PHE A 12 2.10 3.27 -31.49
CA PHE A 12 1.05 2.50 -30.82
C PHE A 12 1.08 1.03 -31.24
N ALA A 13 1.15 0.77 -32.55
CA ALA A 13 1.23 -0.58 -33.10
C ALA A 13 2.52 -1.31 -32.67
N ALA A 14 3.63 -0.58 -32.49
CA ALA A 14 4.91 -1.16 -32.11
C ALA A 14 5.03 -1.52 -30.62
N ALA A 15 4.32 -0.85 -29.72
CA ALA A 15 4.64 -0.88 -28.29
C ALA A 15 3.89 -1.91 -27.43
N HIS A 16 2.99 -2.71 -28.01
CA HIS A 16 2.38 -3.89 -27.39
C HIS A 16 1.90 -3.70 -25.93
N ILE A 17 1.22 -2.58 -25.64
CA ILE A 17 0.62 -2.36 -24.31
C ILE A 17 -0.72 -3.10 -24.25
N ALA A 18 -0.75 -4.22 -23.52
CA ALA A 18 -1.94 -5.07 -23.43
C ALA A 18 -3.19 -4.29 -22.95
N GLY A 19 -4.24 -4.31 -23.77
CA GLY A 19 -5.51 -3.64 -23.51
C GLY A 19 -5.48 -2.10 -23.61
N ALA A 20 -4.40 -1.50 -24.13
CA ALA A 20 -4.36 -0.07 -24.38
C ALA A 20 -5.17 0.30 -25.62
N GLN A 21 -5.94 1.38 -25.50
CA GLN A 21 -6.69 1.97 -26.60
C GLN A 21 -5.95 3.20 -27.11
N HIS A 22 -5.91 3.36 -28.43
CA HIS A 22 -5.30 4.53 -29.04
C HIS A 22 -6.20 5.75 -28.85
N LEU A 23 -5.70 6.77 -28.14
CA LEU A 23 -6.43 8.00 -27.86
C LEU A 23 -5.96 9.12 -28.79
N THR A 24 -6.90 9.68 -29.54
CA THR A 24 -6.66 10.78 -30.48
C THR A 24 -7.76 11.83 -30.33
N GLN A 25 -7.57 13.02 -30.90
CA GLN A 25 -8.63 14.03 -30.96
C GLN A 25 -9.92 13.53 -31.64
N ARG A 26 -9.83 12.52 -32.53
CA ARG A 26 -10.99 12.04 -33.30
C ARG A 26 -11.93 11.15 -32.49
N ASN A 27 -11.41 10.40 -31.53
CA ASN A 27 -12.18 9.45 -30.72
C ASN A 27 -12.31 9.86 -29.24
N LEU A 28 -11.78 11.02 -28.86
CA LEU A 28 -11.85 11.54 -27.48
C LEU A 28 -13.29 11.60 -26.95
N SER A 29 -14.23 12.17 -27.70
CA SER A 29 -15.63 12.34 -27.25
C SER A 29 -16.34 11.01 -27.03
N GLU A 30 -16.06 10.01 -27.88
CA GLU A 30 -16.61 8.67 -27.74
C GLU A 30 -16.07 7.99 -26.48
N LEU A 31 -14.76 8.09 -26.25
CA LEU A 31 -14.10 7.50 -25.08
C LEU A 31 -14.54 8.15 -23.77
N ILE A 32 -14.73 9.47 -23.73
CA ILE A 32 -15.29 10.17 -22.57
C ILE A 32 -16.71 9.70 -22.27
N THR A 33 -17.54 9.51 -23.30
CA THR A 33 -18.94 9.10 -23.14
C THR A 33 -19.09 7.62 -22.78
N GLY A 34 -18.21 6.77 -23.34
CA GLY A 34 -18.21 5.32 -23.12
C GLY A 34 -17.51 4.88 -21.83
N THR A 35 -16.79 5.76 -21.16
CA THR A 35 -16.06 5.44 -19.93
C THR A 35 -16.80 5.93 -18.69
N THR A 36 -16.95 5.07 -17.68
CA THR A 36 -17.53 5.49 -16.40
C THR A 36 -16.56 6.37 -15.62
N ARG A 37 -17.06 7.45 -15.01
CA ARG A 37 -16.24 8.49 -14.33
C ARG A 37 -15.40 7.99 -13.15
N ARG A 38 -15.78 6.85 -12.57
CA ARG A 38 -15.07 6.19 -11.48
C ARG A 38 -13.98 5.22 -11.96
N THR A 39 -13.85 5.00 -13.27
CA THR A 39 -12.82 4.13 -13.81
C THR A 39 -11.48 4.87 -13.77
N PRO A 40 -10.44 4.32 -13.13
CA PRO A 40 -9.11 4.90 -13.19
C PRO A 40 -8.59 4.88 -14.63
N ILE A 41 -8.08 6.02 -15.10
CA ILE A 41 -7.56 6.20 -16.46
C ILE A 41 -6.06 6.51 -16.40
N LEU A 42 -5.28 5.78 -17.18
CA LEU A 42 -3.86 6.05 -17.40
C LEU A 42 -3.66 6.51 -18.84
N ILE A 43 -3.09 7.71 -19.03
CA ILE A 43 -2.79 8.31 -20.33
C ILE A 43 -1.27 8.33 -20.54
N TYR A 44 -0.84 7.75 -21.65
CA TYR A 44 0.58 7.49 -21.94
C TYR A 44 1.05 8.24 -23.19
N CYS A 45 2.18 8.97 -23.10
CA CYS A 45 2.79 9.72 -24.20
C CYS A 45 4.32 9.55 -24.29
N TYR A 46 4.93 9.99 -25.41
CA TYR A 46 6.38 10.00 -25.60
C TYR A 46 7.06 10.98 -24.65
N HIS A 47 6.67 12.27 -24.68
CA HIS A 47 7.10 13.33 -23.78
C HIS A 47 6.16 14.54 -23.93
N GLY A 48 5.71 15.14 -22.82
CA GLY A 48 5.17 16.52 -22.82
C GLY A 48 3.65 16.68 -22.81
N ASN A 49 3.24 17.96 -22.80
CA ASN A 49 1.91 18.50 -22.46
C ASN A 49 0.68 17.79 -23.04
N ALA A 50 0.78 17.01 -24.11
CA ALA A 50 -0.37 16.36 -24.73
C ALA A 50 -1.11 15.40 -23.78
N SER A 51 -0.40 14.55 -23.02
CA SER A 51 -1.06 13.68 -22.03
C SER A 51 -1.64 14.48 -20.87
N GLN A 52 -1.04 15.62 -20.52
CA GLN A 52 -1.56 16.53 -19.50
C GLN A 52 -2.82 17.25 -19.97
N ASP A 53 -2.89 17.66 -21.24
CA ASP A 53 -4.05 18.31 -21.83
C ASP A 53 -5.24 17.34 -21.95
N TYR A 54 -4.98 16.09 -22.34
CA TYR A 54 -6.00 15.04 -22.28
C TYR A 54 -6.38 14.73 -20.84
N ALA A 55 -5.44 14.63 -19.91
CA ALA A 55 -5.74 14.36 -18.51
C ALA A 55 -6.62 15.46 -17.90
N ARG A 56 -6.28 16.74 -18.16
CA ARG A 56 -7.11 17.90 -17.80
C ARG A 56 -8.51 17.80 -18.41
N THR A 57 -8.60 17.46 -19.69
CA THR A 57 -9.90 17.29 -20.34
C THR A 57 -10.73 16.21 -19.64
N PHE A 58 -10.17 15.03 -19.35
CA PHE A 58 -10.90 14.00 -18.60
C PHE A 58 -11.28 14.49 -17.20
N SER A 59 -10.41 15.22 -16.49
CA SER A 59 -10.76 15.83 -15.19
C SER A 59 -11.91 16.84 -15.28
N ASP A 60 -11.95 17.69 -16.32
CA ASP A 60 -13.02 18.67 -16.56
C ASP A 60 -14.38 17.99 -16.80
N PHE A 61 -14.38 16.78 -17.37
CA PHE A 61 -15.58 15.96 -17.54
C PHE A 61 -15.96 15.09 -16.31
N GLY A 62 -15.25 15.30 -15.19
CA GLY A 62 -15.58 14.73 -13.89
C GLY A 62 -14.94 13.38 -13.59
N PHE A 63 -13.84 13.02 -14.27
CA PHE A 63 -13.04 11.84 -13.93
C PHE A 63 -12.09 12.18 -12.78
N THR A 64 -12.19 11.40 -11.70
CA THR A 64 -11.48 11.71 -10.45
C THR A 64 -10.10 11.07 -10.35
N GLU A 65 -9.83 10.03 -11.15
CA GLU A 65 -8.59 9.25 -11.11
C GLU A 65 -7.95 9.18 -12.49
N VAL A 66 -7.27 10.26 -12.89
CA VAL A 66 -6.60 10.39 -14.19
C VAL A 66 -5.10 10.58 -13.99
N TYR A 67 -4.31 9.67 -14.55
CA TYR A 67 -2.86 9.64 -14.39
C TYR A 67 -2.19 9.89 -15.74
N SER A 68 -1.24 10.82 -15.79
CA SER A 68 -0.38 11.08 -16.96
C SER A 68 1.04 10.66 -16.63
N LEU A 69 1.66 9.84 -17.48
CA LEU A 69 3.06 9.42 -17.29
C LEU A 69 3.97 10.09 -18.32
N ASP A 70 4.89 10.92 -17.81
CA ASP A 70 6.04 11.41 -18.57
C ASP A 70 7.20 10.41 -18.41
N GLY A 71 7.79 9.94 -19.52
CA GLY A 71 9.06 9.18 -19.49
C GLY A 71 9.07 7.73 -20.01
N GLY A 72 8.03 7.25 -20.69
CA GLY A 72 8.09 6.02 -21.48
C GLY A 72 7.76 4.69 -20.77
N TYR A 73 7.47 3.65 -21.56
CA TYR A 73 6.96 2.32 -21.14
C TYR A 73 7.98 1.54 -20.29
N GLU A 74 9.28 1.73 -20.53
CA GLU A 74 10.33 1.02 -19.79
C GLU A 74 10.46 1.50 -18.34
N ALA A 75 10.34 2.81 -18.11
CA ALA A 75 10.30 3.39 -16.76
C ALA A 75 9.04 2.93 -16.00
N TRP A 76 7.90 2.81 -16.69
CA TRP A 76 6.66 2.27 -16.12
C TRP A 76 6.76 0.78 -15.79
N ARG A 77 7.30 -0.07 -16.68
CA ARG A 77 7.40 -1.53 -16.46
C ARG A 77 8.27 -1.88 -15.25
N GLN A 78 9.25 -1.04 -14.93
CA GLN A 78 10.09 -1.19 -13.73
C GLN A 78 9.42 -0.64 -12.45
N ARG A 79 8.51 0.33 -12.58
CA ARG A 79 7.82 0.98 -11.44
C ARG A 79 6.51 0.29 -11.07
N PHE A 80 5.84 -0.33 -12.03
CA PHE A 80 4.57 -1.03 -11.88
C PHE A 80 4.59 -2.28 -12.77
N PRO A 81 4.89 -3.47 -12.24
CA PRO A 81 4.69 -4.69 -13.01
C PRO A 81 3.22 -4.74 -13.45
N ALA A 82 2.99 -5.07 -14.72
CA ALA A 82 1.68 -5.08 -15.32
C ALA A 82 0.72 -5.94 -14.48
N ARG A 83 -0.18 -5.31 -13.73
CA ARG A 83 -1.35 -5.97 -13.13
C ARG A 83 -2.22 -6.50 -14.27
N SER A 84 -1.97 -7.75 -14.62
CA SER A 84 -2.69 -8.57 -15.57
C SER A 84 -3.16 -9.81 -14.83
N GLY A 85 -4.47 -10.06 -14.88
CA GLY A 85 -5.11 -11.23 -14.33
C GLY A 85 -5.79 -10.92 -13.01
N ALA A 86 -7.12 -11.06 -12.99
CA ALA A 86 -7.75 -11.65 -11.83
C ALA A 86 -6.93 -12.90 -11.49
N ALA A 87 -6.10 -12.81 -10.46
CA ALA A 87 -5.51 -14.01 -9.90
C ALA A 87 -6.68 -14.87 -9.48
N ASP A 88 -6.68 -16.12 -9.92
CA ASP A 88 -7.72 -17.10 -9.67
C ASP A 88 -7.93 -17.20 -8.16
N VAL A 89 -8.91 -16.45 -7.64
CA VAL A 89 -9.18 -16.36 -6.21
C VAL A 89 -9.63 -17.75 -5.79
N SER A 90 -8.86 -18.39 -4.91
CA SER A 90 -9.16 -19.76 -4.50
C SER A 90 -10.60 -19.84 -3.95
N PRO A 91 -11.32 -20.96 -4.12
CA PRO A 91 -12.66 -21.10 -3.54
C PRO A 91 -12.67 -20.85 -2.03
N THR A 92 -11.57 -21.17 -1.35
CA THR A 92 -11.37 -20.90 0.08
C THR A 92 -11.27 -19.40 0.36
N LEU A 93 -10.47 -18.66 -0.41
CA LEU A 93 -10.36 -17.21 -0.29
C LEU A 93 -11.69 -16.52 -0.65
N ALA A 94 -12.37 -16.95 -1.70
CA ALA A 94 -13.68 -16.45 -2.11
C ALA A 94 -14.73 -16.66 -1.00
N ALA A 95 -14.78 -17.86 -0.41
CA ALA A 95 -15.68 -18.15 0.71
C ALA A 95 -15.35 -17.30 1.94
N TRP A 96 -14.07 -17.10 2.24
CA TRP A 96 -13.63 -16.25 3.34
C TRP A 96 -14.01 -14.78 3.09
N LEU A 97 -13.80 -14.26 1.88
CA LEU A 97 -14.17 -12.89 1.49
C LEU A 97 -15.66 -12.64 1.70
N VAL A 98 -16.51 -13.54 1.21
CA VAL A 98 -17.97 -13.46 1.41
C VAL A 98 -18.34 -13.50 2.88
N ALA A 99 -17.72 -14.40 3.67
CA ALA A 99 -17.96 -14.49 5.11
C ALA A 99 -17.54 -13.21 5.87
N GLN A 100 -16.58 -12.45 5.36
CA GLN A 100 -16.16 -11.16 5.92
C GLN A 100 -16.93 -9.95 5.36
N GLY A 101 -17.89 -10.16 4.46
CA GLY A 101 -18.72 -9.10 3.88
C GLY A 101 -18.15 -8.44 2.62
N PHE A 102 -17.14 -9.05 1.99
CA PHE A 102 -16.62 -8.63 0.69
C PHE A 102 -17.27 -9.43 -0.45
N ALA A 103 -17.20 -8.93 -1.68
CA ALA A 103 -17.52 -9.75 -2.84
C ALA A 103 -16.42 -10.81 -3.06
N ALA A 104 -16.81 -11.96 -3.63
CA ALA A 104 -15.98 -13.17 -3.72
C ALA A 104 -14.66 -13.01 -4.49
N ASP A 105 -14.58 -12.01 -5.37
CA ASP A 105 -13.44 -11.69 -6.23
C ASP A 105 -12.75 -10.36 -5.82
N ALA A 106 -13.20 -9.74 -4.74
CA ALA A 106 -12.88 -8.35 -4.44
C ALA A 106 -11.71 -8.21 -3.47
N VAL A 107 -10.51 -8.50 -3.98
CA VAL A 107 -9.23 -8.51 -3.23
C VAL A 107 -8.90 -7.17 -2.55
N ASP A 108 -9.28 -6.05 -3.17
CA ASP A 108 -9.01 -4.68 -2.68
C ASP A 108 -10.29 -3.90 -2.31
N ALA A 109 -11.46 -4.55 -2.28
CA ALA A 109 -12.69 -3.83 -1.90
C ALA A 109 -12.63 -3.35 -0.46
N THR A 110 -13.39 -2.31 -0.16
CA THR A 110 -13.48 -1.77 1.19
C THR A 110 -14.87 -1.96 1.77
N ILE A 111 -14.93 -2.37 3.04
CA ILE A 111 -16.14 -2.32 3.86
C ILE A 111 -16.12 -1.08 4.76
N ALA A 112 -16.92 -1.06 5.83
CA ALA A 112 -16.93 0.01 6.82
C ALA A 112 -15.52 0.38 7.31
N ASN A 113 -15.33 1.65 7.63
CA ASN A 113 -14.03 2.24 7.99
C ASN A 113 -12.94 2.11 6.90
N ARG A 114 -13.31 1.95 5.63
CA ARG A 114 -12.38 1.72 4.51
C ARG A 114 -11.49 0.48 4.72
N THR A 115 -11.99 -0.53 5.44
CA THR A 115 -11.23 -1.75 5.76
C THR A 115 -11.14 -2.66 4.55
N THR A 116 -9.94 -3.08 4.15
CA THR A 116 -9.71 -4.04 3.05
C THR A 116 -9.69 -5.50 3.54
N PRO A 117 -9.79 -6.51 2.65
CA PRO A 117 -9.59 -7.90 3.01
C PRO A 117 -8.25 -8.16 3.70
N LEU A 118 -7.16 -7.57 3.21
CA LEU A 118 -5.83 -7.74 3.78
C LEU A 118 -5.76 -7.21 5.21
N MET A 119 -6.35 -6.05 5.47
CA MET A 119 -6.50 -5.48 6.82
C MET A 119 -7.29 -6.40 7.75
N LYS A 120 -8.41 -6.95 7.27
CA LYS A 120 -9.26 -7.86 8.04
C LYS A 120 -8.53 -9.17 8.36
N ALA A 121 -7.83 -9.74 7.38
CA ALA A 121 -7.04 -10.96 7.54
C ALA A 121 -5.89 -10.76 8.53
N ALA A 122 -5.20 -9.61 8.45
CA ALA A 122 -4.16 -9.21 9.39
C ALA A 122 -4.70 -9.06 10.82
N HIS A 123 -5.85 -8.40 10.99
CA HIS A 123 -6.50 -8.26 12.30
C HIS A 123 -6.90 -9.61 12.93
N LEU A 124 -7.30 -10.59 12.10
CA LEU A 124 -7.67 -11.93 12.53
C LEU A 124 -6.49 -12.91 12.62
N GLY A 125 -5.29 -12.49 12.18
CA GLY A 125 -4.10 -13.33 12.18
C GLY A 125 -4.13 -14.47 11.17
N ASN A 126 -4.97 -14.40 10.13
CA ASN A 126 -5.10 -15.49 9.16
C ASN A 126 -3.99 -15.41 8.10
N VAL A 127 -2.82 -15.97 8.43
CA VAL A 127 -1.61 -15.94 7.59
C VAL A 127 -1.83 -16.57 6.21
N ALA A 128 -2.61 -17.65 6.13
CA ALA A 128 -2.93 -18.30 4.86
C ALA A 128 -3.66 -17.33 3.92
N ILE A 129 -4.70 -16.66 4.43
CA ILE A 129 -5.47 -15.67 3.67
C ILE A 129 -4.62 -14.43 3.34
N ILE A 130 -3.75 -13.97 4.25
CA ILE A 130 -2.81 -12.87 3.96
C ILE A 130 -1.94 -13.21 2.76
N ARG A 131 -1.33 -14.40 2.76
CA ARG A 131 -0.48 -14.86 1.65
C ARG A 131 -1.25 -15.01 0.35
N GLU A 132 -2.47 -15.56 0.40
CA GLU A 132 -3.32 -15.68 -0.79
C GLU A 132 -3.75 -14.32 -1.34
N LEU A 133 -4.14 -13.37 -0.48
CA LEU A 133 -4.50 -12.00 -0.89
C LEU A 133 -3.31 -11.27 -1.53
N LEU A 134 -2.12 -11.38 -0.95
CA LEU A 134 -0.90 -10.78 -1.48
C LEU A 134 -0.49 -11.41 -2.81
N ALA A 135 -0.59 -12.74 -2.93
CA ALA A 135 -0.39 -13.45 -4.19
C ALA A 135 -1.43 -13.05 -5.25
N ALA A 136 -2.66 -12.74 -4.82
CA ALA A 136 -3.72 -12.21 -5.66
C ALA A 136 -3.57 -10.71 -6.00
N GLY A 137 -2.51 -10.06 -5.51
CA GLY A 137 -2.16 -8.69 -5.85
C GLY A 137 -2.80 -7.63 -4.98
N ALA A 138 -3.27 -7.98 -3.77
CA ALA A 138 -3.81 -7.02 -2.80
C ALA A 138 -2.85 -5.84 -2.58
N ASP A 139 -3.40 -4.64 -2.47
CA ASP A 139 -2.65 -3.44 -2.17
C ASP A 139 -2.18 -3.44 -0.70
N ILE A 140 -0.90 -3.77 -0.53
CA ILE A 140 -0.21 -3.78 0.77
C ILE A 140 -0.10 -2.39 1.40
N THR A 141 -0.24 -1.32 0.60
CA THR A 141 -0.10 0.08 1.05
C THR A 141 -1.42 0.71 1.47
N ALA A 142 -2.54 0.00 1.29
CA ALA A 142 -3.86 0.50 1.62
C ALA A 142 -3.99 0.91 3.10
N ARG A 143 -4.78 1.97 3.34
CA ARG A 143 -5.04 2.53 4.68
C ARG A 143 -6.54 2.68 4.93
N ASN A 144 -6.95 2.36 6.15
CA ASN A 144 -8.33 2.52 6.60
C ASN A 144 -8.65 4.01 6.86
N ALA A 145 -9.84 4.35 7.36
CA ALA A 145 -10.20 5.77 7.56
C ALA A 145 -9.47 6.46 8.72
N ASP A 146 -8.72 5.72 9.54
CA ASP A 146 -7.86 6.23 10.62
C ASP A 146 -6.38 6.30 10.18
N GLY A 147 -6.09 6.01 8.90
CA GLY A 147 -4.74 5.93 8.36
C GLY A 147 -3.98 4.64 8.73
N ASN A 148 -4.63 3.67 9.38
CA ASN A 148 -4.01 2.40 9.78
C ASN A 148 -3.96 1.42 8.60
N ASN A 149 -2.84 0.72 8.45
CA ASN A 149 -2.64 -0.31 7.42
C ASN A 149 -2.77 -1.75 8.00
N ALA A 150 -2.49 -2.76 7.18
CA ALA A 150 -2.56 -4.16 7.61
C ALA A 150 -1.59 -4.50 8.75
N LEU A 151 -0.37 -3.94 8.74
CA LEU A 151 0.62 -4.16 9.80
C LEU A 151 0.11 -3.67 11.16
N TRP A 152 -0.45 -2.46 11.20
CA TRP A 152 -1.05 -1.92 12.42
C TRP A 152 -2.09 -2.89 13.00
N LEU A 153 -2.97 -3.42 12.15
CA LEU A 153 -4.03 -4.32 12.58
C LEU A 153 -3.52 -5.70 13.03
N ALA A 154 -2.45 -6.23 12.43
CA ALA A 154 -1.75 -7.41 12.94
C ALA A 154 -1.16 -7.16 14.34
N CYS A 155 -0.60 -5.98 14.58
CA CYS A 155 -0.10 -5.56 15.90
C CYS A 155 -1.25 -5.38 16.91
N VAL A 156 -2.42 -4.89 16.48
CA VAL A 156 -3.64 -4.87 17.29
C VAL A 156 -4.04 -6.28 17.71
N GLY A 157 -4.02 -7.24 16.80
CA GLY A 157 -4.35 -8.64 17.07
C GLY A 157 -3.25 -9.47 17.78
N ARG A 158 -2.03 -8.92 17.92
CA ARG A 158 -0.84 -9.61 18.46
C ARG A 158 -0.42 -10.84 17.62
N HIS A 159 -0.64 -10.78 16.32
CA HIS A 159 -0.39 -11.89 15.41
C HIS A 159 1.02 -11.79 14.79
N LEU A 160 2.04 -12.30 15.51
CA LEU A 160 3.44 -12.18 15.09
C LEU A 160 3.72 -12.82 13.72
N GLU A 161 3.13 -13.97 13.43
CA GLU A 161 3.27 -14.64 12.13
C GLU A 161 2.62 -13.85 10.98
N ALA A 162 1.56 -13.10 11.27
CA ALA A 162 0.96 -12.19 10.30
C ALA A 162 1.85 -10.96 10.05
N ILE A 163 2.51 -10.44 11.10
CA ILE A 163 3.53 -9.40 10.96
C ILE A 163 4.67 -9.91 10.07
N ASP A 164 5.16 -11.13 10.30
CA ASP A 164 6.21 -11.75 9.48
C ASP A 164 5.81 -11.82 8.01
N ALA A 165 4.62 -12.35 7.71
CA ALA A 165 4.13 -12.47 6.34
C ALA A 165 4.00 -11.12 5.63
N LEU A 166 3.56 -10.07 6.34
CA LEU A 166 3.44 -8.72 5.77
C LEU A 166 4.83 -8.08 5.53
N VAL A 167 5.78 -8.27 6.45
CA VAL A 167 7.16 -7.79 6.30
C VAL A 167 7.88 -8.50 5.16
N GLU A 168 7.71 -9.83 5.03
CA GLU A 168 8.22 -10.62 3.89
C GLU A 168 7.68 -10.11 2.55
N ALA A 169 6.44 -9.60 2.54
CA ALA A 169 5.81 -9.01 1.36
C ALA A 169 6.20 -7.54 1.12
N GLY A 170 7.07 -6.96 1.93
CA GLY A 170 7.60 -5.62 1.75
C GLY A 170 6.69 -4.50 2.27
N ILE A 171 5.87 -4.76 3.29
CA ILE A 171 5.13 -3.69 3.96
C ILE A 171 6.11 -2.68 4.58
N ASP A 172 5.77 -1.40 4.50
CA ASP A 172 6.50 -0.35 5.21
C ASP A 172 6.26 -0.47 6.72
N LEU A 173 7.32 -0.83 7.45
CA LEU A 173 7.32 -1.08 8.89
C LEU A 173 7.10 0.21 9.70
N ASP A 174 7.51 1.35 9.14
CA ASP A 174 7.54 2.65 9.80
C ASP A 174 6.39 3.57 9.35
N ASN A 175 5.41 2.99 8.65
CA ASN A 175 4.23 3.69 8.19
C ASN A 175 3.43 4.28 9.37
N SER A 176 3.10 5.57 9.29
CA SER A 176 2.49 6.33 10.38
C SER A 176 1.04 6.73 10.10
N ASN A 177 0.09 6.35 10.94
CA ASN A 177 -1.34 6.66 10.74
C ASN A 177 -1.64 8.18 10.73
N ASP A 178 -2.91 8.56 10.67
CA ASP A 178 -3.28 9.98 10.51
C ASP A 178 -2.87 10.87 11.70
N ASN A 179 -2.54 10.27 12.85
CA ASN A 179 -1.97 10.96 14.03
C ASN A 179 -0.44 10.95 14.07
N GLY A 180 0.21 10.47 13.01
CA GLY A 180 1.66 10.24 12.97
C GLY A 180 2.13 9.03 13.77
N ALA A 181 1.23 8.18 14.29
CA ALA A 181 1.62 7.04 15.10
C ALA A 181 2.00 5.82 14.25
N THR A 182 3.13 5.17 14.57
CA THR A 182 3.56 3.91 13.95
C THR A 182 3.02 2.69 14.71
N ALA A 183 3.05 1.51 14.07
CA ALA A 183 2.65 0.26 14.72
C ALA A 183 3.48 -0.06 15.98
N LEU A 184 4.75 0.34 16.00
CA LEU A 184 5.63 0.22 17.17
C LEU A 184 5.16 1.10 18.33
N MET A 185 4.78 2.36 18.07
CA MET A 185 4.24 3.26 19.08
C MET A 185 2.97 2.70 19.71
N TYR A 186 2.06 2.17 18.89
CA TYR A 186 0.85 1.51 19.39
C TYR A 186 1.15 0.29 20.26
N ALA A 187 2.09 -0.57 19.84
CA ALA A 187 2.49 -1.73 20.63
C ALA A 187 3.09 -1.29 21.98
N SER A 188 3.89 -0.22 21.97
CA SER A 188 4.48 0.38 23.17
C SER A 188 3.41 0.94 24.11
N SER A 189 2.48 1.75 23.60
CA SER A 189 1.39 2.38 24.35
C SER A 189 0.34 1.39 24.86
N SER A 190 0.22 0.25 24.20
CA SER A 190 -0.66 -0.84 24.61
C SER A 190 0.04 -1.85 25.54
N GLY A 191 1.31 -1.65 25.88
CA GLY A 191 2.08 -2.55 26.75
C GLY A 191 2.36 -3.93 26.15
N LYS A 192 2.29 -4.07 24.82
CA LYS A 192 2.45 -5.34 24.10
C LYS A 192 3.93 -5.65 23.85
N ALA A 193 4.65 -6.00 24.90
CA ALA A 193 6.10 -6.18 24.87
C ALA A 193 6.58 -7.20 23.83
N GLU A 194 5.86 -8.31 23.64
CA GLU A 194 6.18 -9.30 22.61
C GLU A 194 6.13 -8.71 21.18
N VAL A 195 5.16 -7.83 20.90
CA VAL A 195 5.00 -7.17 19.59
C VAL A 195 6.09 -6.11 19.43
N VAL A 196 6.41 -5.37 20.49
CA VAL A 196 7.53 -4.42 20.51
C VAL A 196 8.85 -5.14 20.19
N ALA A 197 9.15 -6.23 20.89
CA ALA A 197 10.36 -7.02 20.64
C ALA A 197 10.42 -7.52 19.19
N HIS A 198 9.29 -8.01 18.66
CA HIS A 198 9.21 -8.53 17.30
C HIS A 198 9.44 -7.44 16.25
N LEU A 199 8.79 -6.28 16.38
CA LEU A 199 8.96 -5.15 15.47
C LEU A 199 10.41 -4.61 15.50
N LEU A 200 11.01 -4.51 16.70
CA LEU A 200 12.41 -4.11 16.85
C LEU A 200 13.36 -5.11 16.17
N ALA A 201 13.10 -6.41 16.28
CA ALA A 201 13.88 -7.45 15.60
C ALA A 201 13.77 -7.37 14.07
N LYS A 202 12.67 -6.83 13.54
CA LYS A 202 12.50 -6.52 12.11
C LYS A 202 13.08 -5.18 11.67
N GLY A 203 13.66 -4.42 12.61
CA GLY A 203 14.33 -3.16 12.31
C GLY A 203 13.44 -1.93 12.35
N ALA A 204 12.28 -1.99 13.03
CA ALA A 204 11.39 -0.84 13.16
C ALA A 204 12.12 0.39 13.70
N ASP A 205 11.84 1.54 13.13
CA ASP A 205 12.42 2.78 13.60
C ASP A 205 11.80 3.21 14.94
N ILE A 206 12.68 3.54 15.86
CA ILE A 206 12.33 3.98 17.22
C ILE A 206 12.35 5.51 17.32
N SER A 207 12.91 6.20 16.32
CA SER A 207 13.05 7.66 16.31
C SER A 207 11.88 8.40 15.67
N ALA A 208 10.95 7.68 15.03
CA ALA A 208 9.69 8.25 14.61
C ALA A 208 8.95 8.89 15.79
N GLU A 209 8.24 9.98 15.53
CA GLU A 209 7.44 10.72 16.49
C GLU A 209 6.01 10.92 15.96
N THR A 210 5.03 10.94 16.86
CA THR A 210 3.67 11.36 16.53
C THR A 210 3.63 12.84 16.15
N LEU A 211 2.49 13.32 15.66
CA LEU A 211 2.31 14.76 15.41
C LEU A 211 2.48 15.64 16.66
N ASP A 212 2.33 15.06 17.85
CA ASP A 212 2.54 15.72 19.15
C ASP A 212 3.99 15.58 19.68
N GLY A 213 4.88 14.97 18.90
CA GLY A 213 6.30 14.81 19.27
C GLY A 213 6.58 13.65 20.24
N PHE A 214 5.68 12.66 20.36
CA PHE A 214 5.91 11.50 21.21
C PHE A 214 6.53 10.34 20.42
N SER A 215 7.65 9.81 20.90
CA SER A 215 8.27 8.60 20.35
C SER A 215 7.64 7.33 20.95
N ALA A 216 7.99 6.17 20.39
CA ALA A 216 7.61 4.89 20.98
C ALA A 216 8.13 4.73 22.42
N LEU A 217 9.29 5.34 22.75
CA LEU A 217 9.87 5.30 24.08
C LEU A 217 9.05 6.11 25.08
N ASP A 218 8.56 7.28 24.68
CA ASP A 218 7.73 8.16 25.53
C ASP A 218 6.37 7.54 25.83
N MET A 219 5.86 6.75 24.88
CA MET A 219 4.56 6.10 24.99
C MET A 219 4.60 4.76 25.75
N ALA A 220 5.75 4.31 26.28
CA ALA A 220 5.88 2.98 26.89
C ALA A 220 4.96 2.80 28.12
N ALA A 221 3.95 1.94 27.98
CA ALA A 221 2.96 1.67 29.05
C ALA A 221 3.40 0.57 30.04
N SER A 222 4.48 -0.15 29.75
CA SER A 222 5.01 -1.21 30.63
C SER A 222 6.53 -1.11 30.80
N LEU A 223 7.04 -1.60 31.93
CA LEU A 223 8.47 -1.65 32.21
C LEU A 223 9.21 -2.51 31.18
N GLU A 224 8.57 -3.56 30.68
CA GLU A 224 9.14 -4.45 29.67
C GLU A 224 9.29 -3.73 28.32
N CYS A 225 8.25 -3.05 27.83
CA CYS A 225 8.34 -2.21 26.62
C CYS A 225 9.43 -1.14 26.76
N LEU A 226 9.45 -0.44 27.91
CA LEU A 226 10.44 0.60 28.19
C LEU A 226 11.88 0.04 28.16
N THR A 227 12.07 -1.16 28.71
CA THR A 227 13.38 -1.81 28.74
C THR A 227 13.84 -2.21 27.34
N LEU A 228 12.97 -2.82 26.55
CA LEU A 228 13.25 -3.21 25.17
C LEU A 228 13.62 -1.99 24.30
N LEU A 229 12.84 -0.91 24.39
CA LEU A 229 13.06 0.31 23.62
C LEU A 229 14.35 1.03 24.03
N ARG A 230 14.68 1.08 25.33
CA ARG A 230 15.96 1.64 25.80
C ARG A 230 17.16 0.83 25.33
N GLN A 231 17.05 -0.49 25.30
CA GLN A 231 18.12 -1.35 24.78
C GLN A 231 18.34 -1.12 23.29
N ALA A 232 17.25 -1.06 22.50
CA ALA A 232 17.31 -0.75 21.08
C ALA A 232 17.90 0.65 20.82
N ALA A 233 17.54 1.66 21.62
CA ALA A 233 18.09 3.01 21.51
C ALA A 233 19.60 3.07 21.75
N LYS A 234 20.09 2.34 22.76
CA LYS A 234 21.54 2.25 23.04
C LYS A 234 22.29 1.54 21.92
N ALA A 235 21.70 0.50 21.32
CA ALA A 235 22.32 -0.21 20.21
C ALA A 235 22.48 0.67 18.95
N LYS A 236 21.61 1.67 18.75
CA LYS A 236 21.72 2.65 17.66
C LYS A 236 22.74 3.77 17.91
N THR A 237 23.17 4.00 19.15
CA THR A 237 24.21 5.00 19.46
C THR A 237 25.58 4.33 19.35
N PRO A 238 26.46 4.71 18.39
CA PRO A 238 27.78 4.09 18.29
C PRO A 238 28.54 4.34 19.59
N SER A 239 29.12 3.28 20.17
CA SER A 239 30.02 3.39 21.32
C SER A 239 31.11 4.40 20.99
N ALA A 240 31.24 5.45 21.80
CA ALA A 240 32.32 6.43 21.67
C ALA A 240 33.68 5.72 21.56
N PRO A 241 34.63 6.21 20.74
CA PRO A 241 35.94 5.58 20.61
C PRO A 241 36.63 5.59 21.98
N GLU A 242 37.05 4.42 22.46
CA GLU A 242 37.91 4.30 23.64
C GLU A 242 39.19 5.12 23.39
N ILE A 243 39.28 6.29 24.02
CA ILE A 243 40.53 7.02 24.12
C ILE A 243 41.37 6.24 25.14
N ARG A 244 42.26 5.37 24.65
CA ARG A 244 43.27 4.72 25.50
C ARG A 244 44.30 5.76 25.94
N PRO A 245 44.71 5.75 27.23
CA PRO A 245 45.69 6.68 27.80
C PRO A 245 47.10 6.48 27.25
#